data_AF-A0A962Y545-F1
#
_entry.id   AF-A0A962Y545-F1
#
_cell.length_a   1.000
_cell.length_b   1.000
_cell.length_c   1.000
_cell.angle_alpha   90.00
_cell.angle_beta   90.00
_cell.angle_gamma   90.00
#
_symmetry.space_group_name_H-M   'P 1'
#
loop_
_entity.id
_entity.type
_entity.pdbx_description
1 polymer ?
#
loop_
_entity_poly.entity_id
_entity_poly.type
_entity_poly.pdbx_seq_one_letter_code
_entity_poly.pdbx_strand_id
1 'polypeptide(L)' 'MFKKTVILAALSAALVSGAAHAAAARDYISIVGSSTVYPFATVVAEQFGRTTQFKTPKVESTGS' A
#
# COMPACT_ATOMS: atom_id res chain seq x y z
N MET A 1 3.10 -13.75 -42.91
CA MET A 1 2.06 -13.51 -41.89
C MET A 1 2.48 -13.92 -40.48
N PHE A 2 3.14 -15.07 -40.29
CA PHE A 2 3.59 -15.56 -38.97
C PHE A 2 4.40 -14.56 -38.11
N LYS A 3 5.32 -13.78 -38.70
CA LYS A 3 6.10 -12.79 -37.94
C LYS A 3 5.24 -11.69 -37.29
N LYS A 4 4.17 -11.25 -37.97
CA LYS A 4 3.24 -10.25 -37.43
C LYS A 4 2.42 -10.83 -36.27
N THR A 5 2.00 -12.09 -36.38
CA THR A 5 1.27 -12.81 -35.33
C THR A 5 2.12 -13.02 -34.08
N VAL A 6 3.40 -13.35 -34.23
CA VAL A 6 4.34 -13.51 -33.10
C VAL A 6 4.62 -12.18 -32.41
N ILE A 7 4.80 -11.09 -33.16
CA ILE A 7 5.00 -9.75 -32.59
C ILE A 7 3.74 -9.29 -31.85
N LEU A 8 2.55 -9.54 -32.41
CA LEU A 8 1.30 -9.17 -31.77
C LEU A 8 1.09 -9.94 -30.46
N ALA A 9 1.36 -11.25 -30.46
CA ALA A 9 1.26 -12.09 -29.26
C ALA A 9 2.26 -11.69 -28.16
N ALA A 10 3.49 -11.33 -28.52
CA ALA A 10 4.48 -10.82 -27.58
C ALA A 10 4.05 -9.49 -26.94
N LEU A 11 3.44 -8.60 -27.73
CA LEU A 11 2.93 -7.32 -27.25
C LEU A 11 1.73 -7.51 -26.30
N SER A 12 0.83 -8.45 -26.61
CA SER A 12 -0.30 -8.81 -25.73
C SER A 12 0.17 -9.38 -24.39
N ALA A 13 1.19 -10.24 -24.39
CA ALA A 13 1.75 -10.83 -23.18
C ALA A 13 2.43 -9.78 -22.28
N ALA A 14 3.15 -8.82 -22.86
CA ALA A 14 3.77 -7.72 -22.13
C ALA A 14 2.73 -6.82 -21.43
N LEU A 15 1.63 -6.50 -22.11
CA LEU A 15 0.53 -5.68 -21.56
C LEU A 15 -0.17 -6.37 -20.37
N VAL A 16 -0.35 -7.70 -20.42
CA VAL A 16 -0.94 -8.47 -19.32
C VAL A 16 -0.01 -8.55 -18.11
N SER A 17 1.31 -8.66 -18.32
CA SER A 17 2.29 -8.69 -17.22
C SER A 17 2.44 -7.36 -16.46
N GLY A 18 2.18 -6.23 -17.13
CA GLY A 18 2.17 -4.90 -16.51
C GLY A 18 0.95 -4.67 -15.61
N ALA A 19 -0.21 -5.25 -15.94
CA ALA A 19 -1.44 -5.09 -15.16
C ALA A 19 -1.39 -5.79 -13.78
N ALA A 20 -0.54 -6.81 -13.62
CA ALA A 20 -0.37 -7.53 -12.36
C ALA A 20 0.36 -6.72 -11.26
N HIS A 21 1.03 -5.62 -11.62
CA HIS A 21 1.78 -4.76 -10.67
C HIS A 21 0.96 -3.58 -10.11
N ALA A 22 -0.32 -3.46 -10.45
CA ALA A 22 -1.16 -2.35 -10.01
C ALA A 22 -1.53 -2.37 -8.51
N ALA A 23 -1.19 -3.46 -7.79
CA ALA A 23 -1.45 -3.60 -6.36
C ALA A 23 -0.14 -3.67 -5.55
N ALA A 24 0.67 -2.60 -5.59
CA ALA A 24 1.67 -2.37 -4.55
C ALA A 24 0.96 -2.01 -3.25
N ALA A 25 0.38 -3.03 -2.59
CA ALA A 25 -0.25 -2.89 -1.28
C ALA A 25 0.76 -2.30 -0.31
N ARG A 26 0.35 -1.27 0.42
CA ARG A 26 1.19 -0.64 1.44
C ARG A 26 1.28 -1.59 2.62
N ASP A 27 2.49 -1.99 3.01
CA ASP A 27 2.71 -2.87 4.18
C ASP A 27 2.56 -2.13 5.54
N TYR A 28 1.70 -1.11 5.62
CA TYR A 28 1.50 -0.34 6.85
C TYR A 28 0.07 0.18 6.94
N ILE A 29 -0.41 0.35 8.17
CA ILE A 29 -1.72 0.91 8.49
C ILE A 29 -1.60 2.44 8.56
N SER A 30 -2.55 3.16 7.97
CA SER A 30 -2.66 4.63 8.08
C SER A 30 -3.96 5.01 8.77
N ILE A 31 -3.87 5.84 9.81
CA ILE A 31 -4.98 6.22 10.69
C ILE A 31 -5.09 7.75 10.65
N VAL A 32 -6.29 8.25 10.33
CA VAL A 32 -6.63 9.68 10.35
C VAL A 32 -7.77 9.91 11.35
N GLY A 33 -7.72 10.97 12.16
CA GLY A 33 -8.72 11.19 13.20
C GLY A 33 -8.69 12.56 13.88
N SER A 34 -9.51 12.73 14.92
CA SER A 34 -9.61 13.98 15.69
C SER A 34 -8.29 14.33 16.38
N SER A 35 -7.94 15.62 16.33
CA SER A 35 -6.75 16.16 16.99
C SER A 35 -6.77 15.98 18.50
N THR A 36 -7.95 15.81 19.10
CA THR A 36 -8.11 15.57 20.54
C THR A 36 -7.63 14.19 20.97
N VAL A 37 -7.72 13.19 20.09
CA VAL A 37 -7.30 11.80 20.36
C VAL A 37 -5.95 11.44 19.74
N TYR A 38 -5.40 12.31 18.88
CA TYR A 38 -4.10 12.14 18.24
C TYR A 38 -2.95 11.76 19.20
N PRO A 39 -2.72 12.46 20.34
CA PRO A 39 -1.61 12.11 21.23
C PRO A 39 -1.78 10.71 21.83
N PHE A 40 -3.01 10.30 22.14
CA PHE A 40 -3.30 8.96 22.65
C PHE A 40 -3.07 7.88 21.58
N ALA A 41 -3.62 8.08 20.37
CA ALA A 41 -3.49 7.13 19.27
C ALA A 41 -2.03 6.93 18.84
N THR A 42 -1.21 7.98 18.92
CA THR A 42 0.22 7.92 18.61
C THR A 42 0.97 6.98 19.56
N VAL A 43 0.74 7.10 20.88
CA VAL A 43 1.39 6.24 21.88
C VAL A 43 0.99 4.78 21.71
N VAL A 44 -0.29 4.51 21.40
CA VAL A 44 -0.78 3.15 21.13
C VAL A 44 -0.11 2.57 19.88
N ALA A 45 -0.01 3.35 18.79
CA ALA A 45 0.65 2.92 17.57
C ALA A 45 2.13 2.58 17.80
N GLU A 46 2.86 3.43 18.53
CA GLU A 46 4.26 3.16 18.89
C GLU A 46 4.41 1.90 19.73
N GLN A 47 3.55 1.71 20.73
CA GLN A 47 3.61 0.52 21.57
C GLN A 47 3.32 -0.75 20.77
N PHE A 48 2.33 -0.73 19.88
CA PHE A 48 2.03 -1.84 18.99
C PHE A 48 3.22 -2.22 18.09
N GLY A 49 3.92 -1.24 17.53
CA GLY A 49 5.11 -1.50 16.72
C GLY A 49 6.31 -2.03 17.52
N ARG A 50 6.37 -1.76 18.83
CA ARG A 50 7.41 -2.30 19.73
C ARG A 50 7.11 -3.70 20.24
N THR A 51 5.84 -4.05 20.42
CA THR A 51 5.42 -5.33 21.01
C THR A 51 5.10 -6.40 19.98
N THR A 52 4.86 -6.02 18.73
CA THR A 52 4.51 -6.94 17.65
C THR A 52 5.58 -6.95 16.56
N GLN A 53 5.49 -7.95 15.68
CA GLN A 53 6.31 -8.05 14.46
C GLN A 53 5.81 -7.15 13.31
N PHE A 54 4.72 -6.40 13.52
CA PHE A 54 4.10 -5.56 12.50
C PHE A 54 4.70 -4.15 12.52
N LYS A 55 4.69 -3.49 11.36
CA LYS A 55 5.16 -2.10 11.25
C LYS A 55 4.25 -1.16 12.06
N THR A 56 4.85 -0.18 12.71
CA THR A 56 4.15 0.90 13.42
C THR A 56 3.15 1.60 12.49
N PRO A 57 1.86 1.69 12.86
CA PRO A 57 0.87 2.43 12.12
C PRO A 57 1.22 3.92 12.01
N LYS A 58 0.96 4.53 10.85
CA LYS A 58 1.05 5.98 10.67
C LYS A 58 -0.21 6.63 11.22
N VAL A 59 -0.08 7.55 12.16
CA VAL A 59 -1.19 8.32 12.72
C VAL A 59 -1.08 9.76 12.26
N GLU A 60 -2.15 10.33 11.71
CA GLU A 60 -2.21 11.71 11.25
C GLU A 60 -3.41 12.45 11.90
N SER A 61 -3.15 13.67 12.35
CA SER A 61 -4.15 14.56 12.94
C SER A 61 -4.77 15.45 11.86
N THR A 62 -5.70 14.91 11.09
CA THR A 62 -6.45 15.69 10.07
C THR A 62 -7.79 16.22 10.61
N GLY A 63 -7.98 16.18 11.92
CA GLY A 63 -9.28 16.26 12.57
C GLY A 63 -10.01 17.59 12.50
N SER A 64 -11.35 17.50 12.60
CA SER A 64 -12.25 18.50 13.20
C SER A 64 -12.21 18.45 14.73
#